data_AF-A0A1F7FD93-F1
#
_entry.id   AF-A0A1F7FD93-F1
#
_cell.length_a   1.000
_cell.length_b   1.000
_cell.length_c   1.000
_cell.angle_alpha   90.00
_cell.angle_beta   90.00
_cell.angle_gamma   90.00
#
_symmetry.space_group_name_H-M   'P 1'
#
loop_
_entity.id
_entity.type
_entity.pdbx_description
1 polymer ?
#
loop_
_entity_poly.entity_id
_entity_poly.type
_entity_poly.pdbx_seq_one_letter_code
_entity_poly.pdbx_strand_id
1 'polypeptide(L)'
;FNAAKDAPAYTVINTFSESELHRLFRELGEEPRSAAVARAIVAARTQGPIETTGALAAIVAGVCRGDIKAKARIFQALRIAVNGELAALSQTLEAVPQLLRPGGRFAVISYHSLEDRLVKQAFVRLSETTGHGSRLLPGEKHVPKTMERLTRKPVRPSPAEEERNPRARSARLRVAEKL
;
A
#
# COMPACT_ATOMS: atom_id res chain seq x y z
N PHE A 1 3.71 9.17 6.08
CA PHE A 1 3.18 9.11 7.45
C PHE A 1 3.90 7.95 8.15
N ASN A 2 4.70 8.22 9.19
CA ASN A 2 5.59 7.24 9.82
C ASN A 2 5.19 6.96 11.29
N ALA A 3 3.95 7.30 11.67
CA ALA A 3 3.62 7.51 13.08
C ALA A 3 3.53 6.24 13.95
N ALA A 4 3.51 5.04 13.36
CA ALA A 4 3.18 3.80 14.06
C ALA A 4 4.15 2.64 13.85
N LYS A 5 5.27 2.83 13.16
CA LYS A 5 6.19 1.73 12.87
C LYS A 5 6.68 1.13 14.20
N ASP A 6 6.55 -0.19 14.35
CA ASP A 6 6.92 -0.95 15.55
C ASP A 6 6.01 -0.74 16.78
N ALA A 7 4.95 0.08 16.66
CA ALA A 7 3.90 0.16 17.67
C ALA A 7 2.83 -0.91 17.42
N PRO A 8 2.43 -1.72 18.41
CA PRO A 8 1.34 -2.68 18.25
C PRO A 8 0.05 -2.00 17.78
N ALA A 9 -0.76 -2.71 17.00
CA ALA A 9 -2.08 -2.22 16.56
C ALA A 9 -2.97 -1.79 17.75
N TYR A 10 -2.82 -2.48 18.89
CA TYR A 10 -3.43 -2.11 20.17
C TYR A 10 -3.08 -0.67 20.57
N THR A 11 -1.79 -0.31 20.53
CA THR A 11 -1.32 1.04 20.86
C THR A 11 -1.91 2.05 19.90
N VAL A 12 -1.82 1.80 18.59
CA VAL A 12 -2.37 2.69 17.56
C VAL A 12 -3.85 3.01 17.83
N ILE A 13 -4.66 1.98 18.06
CA ILE A 13 -6.11 2.14 18.29
C ILE A 13 -6.41 2.87 19.61
N ASN A 14 -5.65 2.59 20.66
CA ASN A 14 -5.96 3.10 22.00
C ASN A 14 -5.30 4.45 22.33
N THR A 15 -4.26 4.88 21.60
CA THR A 15 -3.53 6.12 21.93
C THR A 15 -3.61 7.21 20.87
N PHE A 16 -3.76 6.87 19.59
CA PHE A 16 -3.78 7.89 18.52
C PHE A 16 -4.98 8.83 18.68
N SER A 17 -4.80 10.10 18.38
CA SER A 17 -5.90 11.07 18.33
C SER A 17 -6.92 10.73 17.22
N GLU A 18 -8.12 11.31 17.28
CA GLU A 18 -9.14 11.13 16.24
C GLU A 18 -8.61 11.53 14.86
N SER A 19 -7.83 12.62 14.77
CA SER A 19 -7.28 13.12 13.50
C SER A 19 -6.21 12.19 12.94
N GLU A 20 -5.35 11.62 13.79
CA GLU A 20 -4.36 10.62 13.38
C GLU A 20 -5.01 9.34 12.89
N LEU A 21 -6.03 8.83 13.61
CA LEU A 21 -6.81 7.66 13.19
C LEU A 21 -7.54 7.92 11.86
N HIS A 22 -8.19 9.08 11.74
CA HIS A 22 -8.86 9.48 10.51
C HIS A 22 -7.88 9.46 9.33
N ARG A 23 -6.73 10.11 9.49
CA ARG A 23 -5.69 10.17 8.46
C ARG A 23 -5.19 8.78 8.09
N LEU A 24 -4.89 7.95 9.09
CA LEU A 24 -4.43 6.57 8.89
C LEU A 24 -5.43 5.76 8.06
N PHE A 25 -6.71 5.76 8.44
CA PHE A 25 -7.75 5.00 7.74
C PHE A 25 -8.05 5.55 6.34
N ARG A 26 -7.96 6.86 6.17
CA ARG A 26 -8.16 7.51 4.86
C ARG A 26 -7.01 7.20 3.91
N GLU A 27 -5.76 7.38 4.34
CA GLU A 27 -4.58 7.26 3.48
C GLU A 27 -4.20 5.79 3.22
N LEU A 28 -4.24 4.93 4.24
CA LEU A 28 -3.75 3.54 4.15
C LEU A 28 -4.87 2.52 3.94
N GLY A 29 -6.09 2.86 4.37
CA GLY A 29 -7.27 2.01 4.18
C GLY A 29 -8.10 2.40 2.96
N GLU A 30 -7.92 3.60 2.41
CA GLU A 30 -8.82 4.21 1.41
C GLU A 30 -10.30 4.15 1.88
N GLU A 31 -10.55 4.31 3.20
CA GLU A 31 -11.87 4.18 3.82
C GLU A 31 -12.70 5.49 3.72
N PRO A 32 -13.83 5.50 2.98
CA PRO A 32 -14.65 6.71 2.82
C PRO A 32 -15.22 7.25 4.13
N ARG A 33 -15.61 6.36 5.06
CA ARG A 33 -16.16 6.76 6.37
C ARG A 33 -15.10 6.86 7.46
N SER A 34 -13.82 7.05 7.08
CA SER A 34 -12.67 7.08 7.99
C SER A 34 -12.84 8.03 9.16
N ALA A 35 -13.42 9.22 8.94
CA ALA A 35 -13.68 10.18 10.01
C ALA A 35 -14.69 9.65 11.04
N ALA A 36 -15.79 9.05 10.57
CA ALA A 36 -16.81 8.49 11.45
C ALA A 36 -16.29 7.27 12.22
N VAL A 37 -15.47 6.44 11.58
CA VAL A 37 -14.83 5.28 12.22
C VAL A 37 -13.83 5.74 13.30
N ALA A 38 -12.99 6.73 13.00
CA ALA A 38 -12.04 7.29 13.97
C ALA A 38 -12.75 7.83 15.21
N ARG A 39 -13.81 8.62 15.02
CA ARG A 39 -14.64 9.13 16.12
C ARG A 39 -15.25 8.02 16.96
N ALA A 40 -15.80 6.98 16.32
CA ALA A 40 -16.40 5.86 17.02
C ALA A 40 -15.37 5.06 17.83
N ILE A 41 -14.14 4.90 17.33
CA ILE A 41 -13.04 4.27 18.06
C ILE A 41 -12.66 5.09 19.30
N VAL A 42 -12.48 6.42 19.13
CA VAL A 42 -12.15 7.31 20.24
C VAL A 42 -13.25 7.32 21.30
N ALA A 43 -14.52 7.36 20.88
CA ALA A 43 -15.66 7.28 21.78
C ALA A 43 -15.71 5.93 22.52
N ALA A 44 -15.53 4.82 21.81
CA ALA A 44 -15.58 3.48 22.41
C ALA A 44 -14.47 3.30 23.47
N ARG A 45 -13.24 3.76 23.19
CA ARG A 45 -12.14 3.60 24.14
C ARG A 45 -12.26 4.45 25.41
N THR A 46 -13.19 5.40 25.47
CA THR A 46 -13.52 6.13 26.72
C THR A 46 -14.19 5.22 27.76
N GLN A 47 -14.82 4.13 27.32
CA GLN A 47 -15.51 3.16 28.18
C GLN A 47 -14.59 2.01 28.61
N GLY A 48 -13.36 1.96 28.10
CA GLY A 48 -12.38 0.90 28.32
C GLY A 48 -11.57 0.61 27.06
N PRO A 49 -10.36 0.06 27.18
CA PRO A 49 -9.49 -0.18 26.04
C PRO A 49 -10.10 -1.17 25.03
N ILE A 50 -9.79 -0.99 23.75
CA ILE A 50 -10.17 -1.92 22.68
C ILE A 50 -9.08 -2.98 22.57
N GLU A 51 -9.33 -4.16 23.11
CA GLU A 51 -8.32 -5.23 23.26
C GLU A 51 -8.34 -6.26 22.13
N THR A 52 -9.50 -6.46 21.49
CA THR A 52 -9.68 -7.55 20.52
C THR A 52 -10.03 -7.05 19.12
N THR A 53 -9.65 -7.83 18.13
CA THR A 53 -10.04 -7.61 16.73
C THR A 53 -11.56 -7.69 16.56
N GLY A 54 -12.24 -8.55 17.33
CA GLY A 54 -13.70 -8.65 17.36
C GLY A 54 -14.37 -7.35 17.82
N ALA A 55 -13.87 -6.74 18.90
CA ALA A 55 -14.37 -5.46 19.40
C ALA A 55 -14.21 -4.33 18.37
N LEU A 56 -13.02 -4.22 17.76
CA LEU A 56 -12.78 -3.24 16.70
C LEU A 56 -13.70 -3.49 15.49
N ALA A 57 -13.87 -4.75 15.07
CA ALA A 57 -14.73 -5.11 13.96
C ALA A 57 -16.20 -4.75 14.22
N ALA A 58 -16.67 -4.90 15.46
CA ALA A 58 -18.03 -4.52 15.87
C ALA A 58 -18.24 -3.00 15.77
N ILE A 59 -17.27 -2.20 16.24
CA ILE A 59 -17.31 -0.73 16.11
C ILE A 59 -17.40 -0.32 14.64
N VAL A 60 -16.52 -0.87 13.79
CA VAL A 60 -16.51 -0.58 12.35
C VAL A 60 -17.83 -0.98 11.69
N ALA A 61 -18.38 -2.15 12.03
CA ALA A 61 -19.65 -2.61 11.49
C ALA A 61 -20.84 -1.72 11.92
N GLY A 62 -20.80 -1.20 13.15
CA GLY A 62 -21.81 -0.28 13.66
C GLY A 62 -21.86 1.04 12.89
N VAL A 63 -20.68 1.55 12.49
CA VAL A 63 -20.54 2.80 11.70
C VAL A 63 -20.81 2.56 10.22
N CYS A 64 -20.17 1.56 9.61
CA CYS A 64 -20.18 1.29 8.17
C CYS A 64 -21.22 0.24 7.78
N ARG A 65 -22.47 0.46 8.18
CA ARG A 65 -23.59 -0.46 7.86
C ARG A 65 -23.73 -0.66 6.35
N GLY A 66 -23.82 -1.91 5.92
CA GLY A 66 -23.94 -2.29 4.50
C GLY A 66 -22.62 -2.36 3.74
N ASP A 67 -21.50 -1.88 4.29
CA ASP A 67 -20.19 -1.99 3.65
C ASP A 67 -19.39 -3.18 4.19
N ILE A 68 -19.49 -4.30 3.46
CA ILE A 68 -18.79 -5.55 3.81
C ILE A 68 -17.26 -5.42 3.79
N LYS A 69 -16.71 -4.42 3.08
CA LYS A 69 -15.26 -4.23 2.91
C LYS A 69 -14.67 -3.25 3.92
N ALA A 70 -15.48 -2.49 4.66
CA ALA A 70 -15.01 -1.51 5.63
C ALA A 70 -14.05 -2.14 6.67
N LYS A 71 -14.40 -3.32 7.19
CA LYS A 71 -13.52 -4.08 8.09
C LYS A 71 -12.17 -4.37 7.43
N ALA A 72 -12.18 -4.91 6.20
CA ALA A 72 -10.95 -5.22 5.49
C ALA A 72 -10.07 -3.97 5.28
N ARG A 73 -10.65 -2.82 4.95
CA ARG A 73 -9.93 -1.55 4.77
C ARG A 73 -9.31 -1.03 6.07
N ILE A 74 -10.05 -1.06 7.18
CA ILE A 74 -9.53 -0.63 8.49
C ILE A 74 -8.38 -1.54 8.96
N PHE A 75 -8.55 -2.85 8.87
CA PHE A 75 -7.51 -3.80 9.24
C PHE A 75 -6.30 -3.73 8.31
N GLN A 76 -6.50 -3.51 7.01
CA GLN A 76 -5.42 -3.24 6.05
C GLN A 76 -4.64 -1.99 6.46
N ALA A 77 -5.32 -0.90 6.80
CA ALA A 77 -4.68 0.35 7.19
C ALA A 77 -3.78 0.18 8.41
N LEU A 78 -4.27 -0.53 9.44
CA LEU A 78 -3.48 -0.84 10.64
C LEU A 78 -2.29 -1.72 10.30
N ARG A 79 -2.48 -2.78 9.52
CA ARG A 79 -1.41 -3.70 9.11
C ARG A 79 -0.29 -2.94 8.38
N ILE A 80 -0.66 -2.08 7.42
CA ILE A 80 0.29 -1.25 6.69
C ILE A 80 1.04 -0.30 7.63
N ALA A 81 0.33 0.36 8.55
CA ALA A 81 0.91 1.35 9.46
C ALA A 81 1.89 0.73 10.46
N VAL A 82 1.49 -0.36 11.12
CA VAL A 82 2.26 -1.05 12.16
C VAL A 82 3.55 -1.63 11.58
N ASN A 83 3.47 -2.27 10.41
CA ASN A 83 4.62 -2.93 9.79
C ASN A 83 5.45 -1.99 8.89
N GLY A 84 5.02 -0.74 8.69
CA GLY A 84 5.69 0.19 7.78
C GLY A 84 5.79 -0.32 6.33
N GLU A 85 4.78 -1.06 5.86
CA GLU A 85 4.89 -1.89 4.65
C GLU A 85 5.18 -1.09 3.39
N LEU A 86 4.50 0.06 3.21
CA LEU A 86 4.72 0.90 2.04
C LEU A 86 6.09 1.57 2.03
N ALA A 87 6.66 1.86 3.20
CA ALA A 87 8.01 2.41 3.31
C ALA A 87 9.04 1.34 2.95
N ALA A 88 8.88 0.12 3.50
CA ALA A 88 9.73 -1.02 3.16
C ALA A 88 9.65 -1.37 1.66
N LEU A 89 8.44 -1.35 1.08
CA LEU A 89 8.25 -1.57 -0.36
C LEU A 89 8.95 -0.49 -1.19
N SER A 90 8.80 0.78 -0.83
CA SER A 90 9.45 1.90 -1.53
C SER A 90 10.97 1.74 -1.53
N GLN A 91 11.57 1.44 -0.37
CA GLN A 91 13.00 1.19 -0.25
C GLN A 91 13.46 -0.01 -1.09
N THR A 92 12.67 -1.09 -1.09
CA THR A 92 12.95 -2.29 -1.90
C THR A 92 12.91 -1.96 -3.40
N LEU A 93 11.93 -1.17 -3.84
CA LEU A 93 11.77 -0.77 -5.24
C LEU A 93 12.93 0.13 -5.74
N GLU A 94 13.62 0.83 -4.84
CA GLU A 94 14.80 1.63 -5.14
C GLU A 94 16.09 0.81 -5.11
N ALA A 95 16.22 -0.10 -4.14
CA ALA A 95 17.44 -0.86 -3.92
C ALA A 95 17.62 -2.02 -4.93
N VAL A 96 16.59 -2.82 -5.18
CA VAL A 96 16.70 -4.05 -6.00
C VAL A 96 17.23 -3.78 -7.41
N PRO A 97 16.79 -2.73 -8.15
CA PRO A 97 17.33 -2.42 -9.48
C PRO A 97 18.86 -2.20 -9.54
N GLN A 98 19.48 -1.83 -8.42
CA GLN A 98 20.94 -1.63 -8.33
C GLN A 98 21.69 -2.93 -8.05
N LEU A 99 21.00 -3.95 -7.54
CA LEU A 99 21.56 -5.25 -7.19
C LEU A 99 21.48 -6.25 -8.36
N LEU A 100 20.66 -5.97 -9.37
CA LEU A 100 20.47 -6.83 -10.52
C LEU A 100 21.59 -6.67 -11.55
N ARG A 101 22.08 -7.80 -12.06
CA ARG A 101 22.92 -7.85 -13.27
C ARG A 101 22.07 -7.51 -14.51
N PRO A 102 22.67 -7.01 -15.60
CA PRO A 102 21.99 -6.91 -16.90
C PRO A 102 21.30 -8.22 -17.28
N GLY A 103 20.06 -8.12 -17.79
CA GLY A 103 19.15 -9.25 -18.05
C GLY A 103 18.45 -9.83 -16.80
N GLY A 104 18.79 -9.37 -15.60
CA GLY A 104 18.15 -9.79 -14.35
C GLY A 104 16.71 -9.28 -14.24
N ARG A 105 15.79 -10.12 -13.74
CA ARG A 105 14.36 -9.78 -13.65
C ARG A 105 13.92 -9.46 -12.24
N PHE A 106 13.13 -8.40 -12.11
CA PHE A 106 12.44 -8.03 -10.88
C PHE A 106 10.93 -8.25 -11.03
N ALA A 107 10.42 -9.26 -10.34
CA ALA A 107 8.99 -9.56 -10.28
C ALA A 107 8.42 -9.16 -8.90
N VAL A 108 7.32 -8.41 -8.90
CA VAL A 108 6.61 -8.00 -7.67
C VAL A 108 5.15 -8.41 -7.77
N ILE A 109 4.66 -9.11 -6.75
CA ILE A 109 3.25 -9.46 -6.57
C ILE A 109 2.69 -8.56 -5.48
N SER A 110 1.65 -7.79 -5.80
CA SER A 110 0.93 -6.92 -4.85
C SER A 110 -0.51 -7.37 -4.69
N TYR A 111 -1.09 -7.15 -3.50
CA TYR A 111 -2.45 -7.60 -3.20
C TYR A 111 -3.44 -6.44 -3.12
N HIS A 112 -2.99 -5.23 -2.82
CA HIS A 112 -3.87 -4.05 -2.76
C HIS A 112 -3.42 -2.91 -3.68
N SER A 113 -4.34 -1.96 -3.87
CA SER A 113 -4.21 -0.79 -4.75
C SER A 113 -2.98 0.06 -4.43
N LEU A 114 -2.73 0.33 -3.14
CA LEU A 114 -1.60 1.17 -2.70
C LEU A 114 -0.25 0.58 -3.11
N GLU A 115 -0.02 -0.72 -2.85
CA GLU A 115 1.19 -1.43 -3.27
C GLU A 115 1.35 -1.41 -4.80
N ASP A 116 0.32 -1.84 -5.55
CA ASP A 116 0.38 -1.90 -7.01
C ASP A 116 0.69 -0.54 -7.64
N ARG A 117 0.17 0.54 -7.04
CA ARG A 117 0.43 1.91 -7.47
C ARG A 117 1.90 2.27 -7.30
N LEU A 118 2.51 1.96 -6.15
CA LEU A 118 3.93 2.21 -5.91
C LEU A 118 4.81 1.41 -6.86
N VAL A 119 4.51 0.12 -7.04
CA VAL A 119 5.25 -0.76 -7.97
C VAL A 119 5.14 -0.23 -9.40
N LYS A 120 3.92 0.11 -9.85
CA LYS A 120 3.70 0.70 -11.17
C LYS A 120 4.51 1.97 -11.35
N GLN A 121 4.44 2.92 -10.42
CA GLN A 121 5.15 4.20 -10.50
C GLN A 121 6.66 4.01 -10.53
N ALA A 122 7.20 3.11 -9.70
CA ALA A 122 8.63 2.79 -9.70
C ALA A 122 9.07 2.19 -11.04
N PHE A 123 8.35 1.20 -11.56
CA PHE A 123 8.70 0.56 -12.83
C PHE A 123 8.52 1.49 -14.02
N VAL A 124 7.57 2.42 -13.99
CA VAL A 124 7.44 3.50 -14.97
C VAL A 124 8.68 4.38 -14.95
N ARG A 125 9.03 4.92 -13.78
CA ARG A 125 10.18 5.82 -13.59
C ARG A 125 11.50 5.18 -14.02
N LEU A 126 11.72 3.91 -13.70
CA LEU A 126 12.96 3.20 -14.03
C LEU A 126 13.08 2.84 -15.53
N SER A 127 11.95 2.77 -16.23
CA SER A 127 11.89 2.40 -17.65
C SER A 127 11.68 3.56 -18.61
N GLU A 128 11.58 4.78 -18.07
CA GLU A 128 11.50 6.00 -18.86
C GLU A 128 12.83 6.74 -18.79
N THR A 129 13.27 7.22 -19.93
CA THR A 129 14.39 8.15 -20.00
C THR A 129 13.86 9.53 -19.63
N THR A 130 14.39 10.12 -18.55
CA THR A 130 13.98 11.45 -18.08
C THR A 130 15.06 12.50 -18.38
N GLY A 131 14.63 13.74 -18.60
CA GLY A 131 15.46 14.83 -19.11
C GLY A 131 15.15 15.04 -20.59
N HIS A 132 14.26 15.99 -20.88
CA HIS A 132 14.08 16.44 -22.25
C HIS A 132 15.26 17.35 -22.51
N GLY A 133 16.16 16.99 -23.43
CA GLY A 133 17.13 17.94 -23.94
C GLY A 133 16.39 19.09 -24.62
N SER A 134 15.89 20.04 -23.85
CA SER A 134 15.31 21.26 -24.37
C SER A 134 16.45 22.01 -25.01
N ARG A 135 16.37 22.27 -26.32
CA ARG A 135 17.32 23.15 -27.02
C ARG A 135 17.38 24.55 -26.39
N LEU A 136 16.38 24.90 -25.56
CA LEU A 136 16.25 26.18 -24.88
C LEU A 136 16.93 26.22 -23.50
N LEU A 137 17.32 25.07 -22.92
CA LEU A 137 17.98 25.00 -21.60
C LEU A 137 19.18 24.03 -21.63
N PRO A 138 20.36 24.50 -22.06
CA PRO A 138 21.59 23.71 -22.03
C PRO A 138 21.97 23.37 -20.58
N GLY A 139 21.94 22.09 -20.21
CA GLY A 139 22.37 21.62 -18.89
C GLY A 139 21.50 20.56 -18.22
N GLU A 140 20.34 20.21 -18.79
CA GLU A 140 19.52 19.11 -18.25
C GLU A 140 20.25 17.76 -18.39
N LYS A 141 20.56 17.14 -17.24
CA LYS A 141 21.21 15.83 -17.20
C LYS A 141 20.24 14.76 -17.71
N HIS A 142 20.64 14.08 -18.79
CA HIS A 142 19.92 12.94 -19.32
C HIS A 142 20.06 11.76 -18.35
N VAL A 143 18.95 11.27 -17.79
CA VAL A 143 18.93 10.07 -16.98
C VAL A 143 18.43 8.93 -17.87
N PRO A 144 19.32 8.02 -18.32
CA PRO A 144 18.92 6.91 -19.16
C PRO A 144 18.02 5.96 -18.37
N LYS A 145 17.05 5.33 -19.05
CA LYS A 145 16.30 4.21 -18.48
C LYS A 145 17.25 3.12 -18.00
N THR A 146 16.96 2.53 -16.84
CA THR A 146 17.79 1.47 -16.22
C THR A 146 17.10 0.12 -16.20
N MET A 147 15.81 0.08 -16.54
CA MET A 147 14.99 -1.13 -16.58
C MET A 147 14.12 -1.13 -17.84
N GLU A 148 13.65 -2.30 -18.26
CA GLU A 148 12.60 -2.48 -19.26
C GLU A 148 11.37 -3.18 -18.65
N ARG A 149 10.18 -2.58 -18.80
CA ARG A 149 8.93 -3.19 -18.31
C ARG A 149 8.51 -4.34 -19.22
N LEU A 150 8.53 -5.56 -18.71
CA LEU A 150 7.99 -6.73 -19.42
C LEU A 150 6.45 -6.79 -19.35
N THR A 151 5.84 -6.24 -18.29
CA THR A 151 4.38 -6.20 -18.13
C THR A 151 3.84 -4.76 -18.11
N ARG A 152 3.15 -4.33 -19.17
CA ARG A 152 2.49 -3.00 -19.21
C ARG A 152 1.25 -2.94 -18.32
N LYS A 153 0.43 -3.99 -18.34
CA LYS A 153 -0.71 -4.22 -17.43
C LYS A 153 -0.32 -5.30 -16.41
N PRO A 154 -0.83 -5.24 -15.17
CA PRO A 154 -0.54 -6.28 -14.19
C PRO A 154 -1.12 -7.61 -14.66
N VAL A 155 -0.35 -8.69 -14.50
CA VAL A 155 -0.84 -10.05 -14.72
C VAL A 155 -1.72 -10.44 -13.53
N ARG A 156 -2.87 -11.05 -13.83
CA ARG A 156 -3.91 -11.43 -12.85
C ARG A 156 -3.99 -12.95 -12.75
N PRO A 157 -4.42 -13.48 -11.59
CA PRO A 157 -4.73 -14.91 -11.46
C PRO A 157 -5.80 -15.33 -12.47
N SER A 158 -5.77 -16.60 -12.86
CA SER A 158 -6.85 -17.20 -13.64
C SER A 158 -8.07 -17.52 -12.76
N PRO A 159 -9.28 -17.68 -13.32
CA PRO A 159 -10.45 -18.09 -12.54
C PRO A 159 -10.23 -19.40 -11.77
N ALA A 160 -9.56 -20.38 -12.39
CA ALA A 160 -9.23 -21.65 -11.75
C ALA A 160 -8.24 -21.48 -10.57
N GLU A 161 -7.34 -20.51 -10.65
CA GLU A 161 -6.44 -20.17 -9.54
C GLU A 161 -7.20 -19.47 -8.41
N GLU A 162 -8.12 -18.56 -8.72
CA GLU A 162 -8.94 -17.90 -7.70
C GLU A 162 -9.86 -18.87 -6.94
N GLU A 163 -10.36 -19.91 -7.62
CA GLU A 163 -11.16 -20.95 -6.99
C GLU A 163 -10.33 -21.82 -6.03
N ARG A 164 -9.14 -22.25 -6.48
CA ARG A 164 -8.21 -23.05 -5.64
C ARG A 164 -7.58 -22.24 -4.52
N ASN A 165 -7.35 -20.94 -4.74
CA ASN A 165 -6.73 -20.02 -3.81
C ASN A 165 -7.49 -18.68 -3.78
N PRO A 166 -8.52 -18.55 -2.95
CA PRO A 166 -9.28 -17.31 -2.84
C PRO A 166 -8.44 -16.07 -2.47
N ARG A 167 -7.28 -16.24 -1.83
CA ARG A 167 -6.36 -15.15 -1.52
C ARG A 167 -5.67 -14.58 -2.78
N ALA A 168 -5.56 -15.38 -3.85
CA ALA A 168 -4.96 -14.96 -5.11
C ALA A 168 -5.80 -13.93 -5.87
N ARG A 169 -7.13 -13.89 -5.67
CA ARG A 169 -8.07 -12.99 -6.38
C ARG A 169 -7.62 -11.53 -6.51
N SER A 170 -6.93 -11.02 -5.50
CA SER A 170 -6.49 -9.61 -5.50
C SER A 170 -5.06 -9.41 -6.02
N ALA A 171 -4.35 -10.49 -6.34
CA ALA A 171 -2.96 -10.45 -6.78
C ALA A 171 -2.79 -9.69 -8.10
N ARG A 172 -1.69 -8.96 -8.19
CA ARG A 172 -1.22 -8.19 -9.35
C ARG A 172 0.27 -8.42 -9.47
N LEU A 173 0.67 -9.15 -10.50
CA LEU A 173 2.07 -9.35 -10.83
C LEU A 173 2.55 -8.29 -11.82
N ARG A 174 3.69 -7.65 -11.52
CA ARG A 174 4.43 -6.79 -12.44
C ARG A 174 5.86 -7.25 -12.54
N VAL A 175 6.44 -7.19 -13.75
CA VAL A 175 7.81 -7.61 -14.03
C VAL A 175 8.56 -6.55 -14.84
N ALA A 176 9.80 -6.28 -14.43
CA ALA A 176 10.77 -5.48 -15.17
C ALA A 176 12.11 -6.23 -15.28
N GLU A 177 12.90 -5.90 -16.30
CA GLU A 177 14.22 -6.50 -16.58
C GLU A 177 15.31 -5.41 -16.52
N LYS A 178 16.47 -5.74 -15.98
CA LYS A 178 17.64 -4.86 -15.95
C LYS A 178 18.26 -4.76 -17.34
N LEU A 179 18.51 -3.53 -17.77
CA LEU A 179 19.27 -3.24 -18.99
C LEU A 179 20.78 -3.36 -18.74
#